data_AF-A0A2N7W9A3-F1
#
_entry.id   AF-A0A2N7W9A3-F1
#
_cell.length_a   1.000
_cell.length_b   1.000
_cell.length_c   1.000
_cell.angle_alpha   90.00
_cell.angle_beta   90.00
_cell.angle_gamma   90.00
#
_symmetry.space_group_name_H-M   'P 1'
#
loop_
_entity.id
_entity.type
_entity.pdbx_description
1 polymer ?
#
loop_
_entity_poly.entity_id
_entity_poly.type
_entity_poly.pdbx_seq_one_letter_code
_entity_poly.pdbx_strand_id
1 'polypeptide(L)'
;MSATKSRYPRPSNDELARLYTELGLSCPDIGWLYDRDASTVRGWLVAADISTRPRGSNAAVHFRKGERSAFAGRRHSPESIARVRAASIARGAVPYLRNGQHWLKGSLPEANPNWAGGATPERQEFYRSAEWKVVVRYVWARDNACCRNCGKDWRTVDRSTEQTFHIHHVWSFQISALRANPAILVLLCRQCHLWVHSNANVTRAWLPQEPDSPNFPDLDGIDKIADLEAAELEMSTPTLFDFEGMGAAA
;
A
#
# COMPACT_ATOMS: atom_id res chain seq x y z
N MET A 1 1.42 -26.02 25.29
CA MET A 1 0.96 -26.90 24.20
C MET A 1 -0.03 -27.89 24.81
N SER A 2 -1.27 -27.93 24.32
CA SER A 2 -2.29 -28.85 24.87
C SER A 2 -1.89 -30.28 24.54
N ALA A 3 -1.68 -31.12 25.56
CA ALA A 3 -1.35 -32.53 25.41
C ALA A 3 -2.61 -33.35 25.07
N THR A 4 -3.35 -32.95 24.04
CA THR A 4 -4.50 -33.74 23.57
C THR A 4 -3.96 -34.98 22.85
N LYS A 5 -3.86 -36.09 23.60
CA LYS A 5 -3.63 -37.41 23.02
C LYS A 5 -4.84 -37.72 22.14
N SER A 6 -4.68 -37.79 20.81
CA SER A 6 -5.78 -38.23 19.93
C SER A 6 -6.18 -39.63 20.35
N ARG A 7 -7.47 -39.87 20.21
CA ARG A 7 -8.09 -41.17 20.41
C ARG A 7 -7.63 -42.19 19.37
N TYR A 8 -7.15 -41.74 18.21
CA TYR A 8 -6.77 -42.61 17.10
C TYR A 8 -5.24 -42.78 17.02
N PRO A 9 -4.74 -44.02 16.88
CA PRO A 9 -3.34 -44.24 16.58
C PRO A 9 -3.01 -43.69 15.19
N ARG A 10 -1.73 -43.37 14.98
CA ARG A 10 -1.22 -43.02 13.64
C ARG A 10 -1.51 -44.19 12.68
N PRO A 11 -2.07 -43.94 11.48
CA PRO A 11 -2.26 -44.98 10.47
C PRO A 11 -0.92 -45.54 9.97
N SER A 12 -0.94 -46.77 9.44
CA SER A 12 0.23 -47.37 8.79
C SER A 12 0.65 -46.55 7.56
N ASN A 13 1.91 -46.73 7.12
CA ASN A 13 2.39 -46.05 5.93
C ASN A 13 1.60 -46.44 4.67
N ASP A 14 1.17 -47.70 4.55
CA ASP A 14 0.34 -48.17 3.44
C ASP A 14 -1.04 -47.50 3.44
N GLU A 15 -1.67 -47.37 4.60
CA GLU A 15 -2.96 -46.70 4.71
C GLU A 15 -2.83 -45.19 4.43
N LEU A 16 -1.74 -44.56 4.87
CA LEU A 16 -1.44 -43.16 4.52
C LEU A 16 -1.26 -42.99 3.00
N ALA A 17 -0.56 -43.90 2.33
CA ALA A 17 -0.37 -43.87 0.89
C ALA A 17 -1.69 -44.07 0.14
N ARG A 18 -2.53 -45.02 0.58
CA ARG A 18 -3.86 -45.24 0.04
C ARG A 18 -4.76 -44.00 0.20
N LEU A 19 -4.86 -43.45 1.41
CA LEU A 19 -5.70 -42.28 1.68
C LEU A 19 -5.24 -41.05 0.87
N TYR A 20 -3.94 -40.80 0.80
CA TYR A 20 -3.39 -39.59 0.18
C TYR A 20 -3.24 -39.69 -1.34
N THR A 21 -2.72 -40.81 -1.83
CA THR A 21 -2.38 -40.99 -3.25
C THR A 21 -3.51 -41.63 -4.04
N GLU A 22 -4.09 -42.72 -3.54
CA GLU A 22 -5.14 -43.46 -4.27
C GLU A 22 -6.51 -42.79 -4.13
N LEU A 23 -6.91 -42.46 -2.90
CA LEU A 23 -8.20 -41.82 -2.61
C LEU A 23 -8.15 -40.30 -2.76
N GLY A 24 -6.97 -39.72 -2.97
CA GLY A 24 -6.81 -38.31 -3.26
C GLY A 24 -7.16 -37.36 -2.11
N LEU A 25 -7.31 -37.86 -0.87
CA LEU A 25 -7.67 -37.04 0.29
C LEU A 25 -6.59 -36.00 0.61
N SER A 26 -7.01 -34.83 1.09
CA SER A 26 -6.08 -33.79 1.55
C SER A 26 -5.63 -34.04 2.99
N CYS A 27 -4.53 -33.41 3.42
CA CYS A 27 -4.08 -33.51 4.82
C CYS A 27 -5.17 -33.10 5.84
N PRO A 28 -5.99 -32.05 5.59
CA PRO A 28 -7.17 -31.77 6.41
C PRO A 28 -8.20 -32.90 6.48
N ASP A 29 -8.54 -33.53 5.34
CA ASP A 29 -9.53 -34.61 5.30
C ASP A 29 -9.06 -35.81 6.12
N ILE A 30 -7.80 -36.21 5.95
CA ILE A 30 -7.16 -37.25 6.76
C ILE A 30 -7.09 -36.82 8.23
N GLY A 31 -6.85 -35.54 8.51
CA GLY A 31 -6.86 -34.99 9.86
C GLY A 31 -8.20 -35.19 10.55
N TRP A 32 -9.32 -34.94 9.85
CA TRP A 32 -10.66 -35.19 10.39
C TRP A 32 -10.94 -36.67 10.67
N LEU A 33 -10.43 -37.58 9.83
CA LEU A 33 -10.60 -39.03 10.03
C LEU A 33 -9.89 -39.54 11.29
N TYR A 34 -8.75 -38.95 11.65
CA TYR A 34 -7.89 -39.40 12.76
C TYR A 34 -7.87 -38.43 13.96
N ASP A 35 -8.76 -37.44 13.98
CA ASP A 35 -8.82 -36.39 15.00
C ASP A 35 -7.45 -35.72 15.22
N ARG A 36 -6.86 -35.26 14.12
CA ARG A 36 -5.55 -34.59 14.07
C ARG A 36 -5.58 -33.35 13.19
N ASP A 37 -4.67 -32.43 13.48
CA ASP A 37 -4.44 -31.27 12.62
C ASP A 37 -3.68 -31.67 11.35
N ALA A 38 -3.89 -30.89 10.28
CA ALA A 38 -3.27 -31.15 8.98
C ALA A 38 -1.73 -31.10 8.99
N SER A 39 -1.11 -30.38 9.93
CA SER A 39 0.35 -30.31 10.05
C SER A 39 0.92 -31.62 10.57
N THR A 40 0.26 -32.22 11.57
CA THR A 40 0.60 -33.56 12.08
C THR A 40 0.51 -34.60 10.96
N VAL A 41 -0.57 -34.59 10.17
CA VAL A 41 -0.72 -35.51 9.03
C VAL A 41 0.37 -35.30 7.98
N ARG A 42 0.72 -34.04 7.65
CA ARG A 42 1.86 -33.76 6.76
C ARG A 42 3.16 -34.36 7.30
N GLY A 43 3.40 -34.26 8.61
CA GLY A 43 4.54 -34.89 9.26
C GLY A 43 4.54 -36.42 9.10
N TRP A 44 3.38 -37.07 9.16
CA TRP A 44 3.25 -38.51 8.91
C TRP A 44 3.59 -38.89 7.47
N LEU A 45 3.13 -38.12 6.48
CA LEU A 45 3.45 -38.35 5.07
C LEU A 45 4.96 -38.23 4.81
N VAL A 46 5.60 -37.19 5.33
CA VAL A 46 7.07 -37.01 5.23
C VAL A 46 7.81 -38.16 5.90
N ALA A 47 7.39 -38.57 7.10
CA ALA A 47 8.02 -39.69 7.82
C ALA A 47 7.78 -41.05 7.15
N ALA A 48 6.79 -41.16 6.26
CA ALA A 48 6.49 -42.34 5.46
C ALA A 48 7.13 -42.30 4.06
N ASP A 49 7.94 -41.28 3.77
CA ASP A 49 8.53 -41.02 2.45
C ASP A 49 7.48 -40.85 1.32
N ILE A 50 6.28 -40.36 1.67
CA ILE A 50 5.20 -40.09 0.72
C ILE A 50 5.32 -38.65 0.25
N SER A 51 5.64 -38.47 -1.03
CA SER A 51 5.78 -37.14 -1.64
C SER A 51 4.45 -36.37 -1.59
N THR A 52 4.47 -35.19 -0.98
CA THR A 52 3.28 -34.32 -0.90
C THR A 52 3.08 -33.56 -2.21
N ARG A 53 1.83 -33.39 -2.62
CA ARG A 53 1.46 -32.59 -3.80
C ARG A 53 1.99 -31.15 -3.69
N PRO A 54 2.45 -30.53 -4.79
CA PRO A 54 2.90 -29.15 -4.79
C PRO A 54 1.82 -28.19 -4.28
N ARG A 55 2.22 -27.11 -3.62
CA ARG A 55 1.27 -26.07 -3.19
C ARG A 55 0.55 -25.50 -4.43
N GLY A 56 -0.77 -25.43 -4.38
CA GLY A 56 -1.58 -24.94 -5.52
C GLY A 56 -1.69 -25.93 -6.69
N SER A 57 -1.33 -27.20 -6.51
CA SER A 57 -1.56 -28.21 -7.55
C SER A 57 -3.03 -28.66 -7.65
N ASN A 58 -3.83 -28.43 -6.61
CA ASN A 58 -5.23 -28.82 -6.61
C ASN A 58 -6.08 -27.78 -7.36
N ALA A 59 -6.27 -28.00 -8.67
CA ALA A 59 -7.08 -27.13 -9.51
C ALA A 59 -8.55 -27.02 -9.04
N ALA A 60 -9.06 -27.98 -8.27
CA ALA A 60 -10.44 -27.95 -7.76
C ALA A 60 -10.68 -26.82 -6.73
N VAL A 61 -9.63 -26.34 -6.05
CA VAL A 61 -9.73 -25.20 -5.11
C VAL A 61 -9.41 -23.86 -5.77
N HIS A 62 -9.02 -23.85 -7.05
CA HIS A 62 -8.75 -22.61 -7.76
C HIS A 62 -10.05 -21.99 -8.26
N PHE A 63 -10.21 -20.70 -8.01
CA PHE A 63 -11.26 -19.92 -8.67
C PHE A 63 -11.01 -19.96 -10.18
N ARG A 64 -12.02 -20.33 -10.96
CA ARG A 64 -11.89 -20.30 -12.42
C ARG A 64 -11.74 -18.83 -12.85
N LYS A 65 -10.89 -18.56 -13.83
CA LYS A 65 -10.71 -17.20 -14.34
C LYS A 65 -12.06 -16.68 -14.86
N GLY A 66 -12.54 -15.58 -14.29
CA GLY A 66 -13.85 -14.98 -14.60
C GLY A 66 -15.02 -15.49 -13.75
N GLU A 67 -14.79 -16.49 -12.88
CA GLU A 67 -15.79 -16.92 -11.91
C GLU A 67 -16.03 -15.80 -10.89
N ARG A 68 -17.28 -15.36 -10.79
CA ARG A 68 -17.67 -14.36 -9.78
C ARG A 68 -17.65 -15.06 -8.43
N SER A 69 -16.86 -14.54 -7.49
CA SER A 69 -16.91 -15.06 -6.12
C SER A 69 -18.32 -14.91 -5.56
N ALA A 70 -18.71 -15.80 -4.64
CA ALA A 70 -20.01 -15.70 -3.95
C ALA A 70 -20.20 -14.36 -3.23
N PHE A 71 -19.11 -13.63 -2.99
CA PHE A 71 -19.06 -12.33 -2.34
C PHE A 71 -18.88 -11.16 -3.31
N ALA A 72 -18.71 -11.41 -4.61
CA ALA A 72 -18.50 -10.37 -5.61
C ALA A 72 -19.69 -9.40 -5.62
N GLY A 73 -19.43 -8.13 -5.32
CA GLY A 73 -20.46 -7.08 -5.26
C GLY A 73 -21.27 -7.05 -3.96
N ARG A 74 -21.07 -7.98 -3.01
CA ARG A 74 -21.70 -7.89 -1.69
C ARG A 74 -21.00 -6.81 -0.87
N ARG A 75 -21.76 -5.84 -0.38
CA ARG A 75 -21.31 -4.84 0.60
C ARG A 75 -21.72 -5.30 2.00
N HIS A 76 -20.92 -4.99 3.01
CA HIS A 76 -21.33 -5.22 4.39
C HIS A 76 -22.60 -4.42 4.70
N SER A 77 -23.55 -5.04 5.41
CA SER A 77 -24.70 -4.31 5.92
C SER A 77 -24.25 -3.26 6.94
N PRO A 78 -25.01 -2.16 7.13
CA PRO A 78 -24.71 -1.17 8.16
C PRO A 78 -24.56 -1.81 9.56
N GLU A 79 -25.37 -2.82 9.85
CA GLU A 79 -25.29 -3.58 11.10
C GLU A 79 -23.98 -4.38 11.22
N SER A 80 -23.56 -5.09 10.16
CA SER A 80 -22.27 -5.80 10.14
C SER A 80 -21.11 -4.83 10.31
N ILE A 81 -21.17 -3.66 9.69
CA ILE A 81 -20.17 -2.59 9.85
C ILE A 81 -20.13 -2.13 11.32
N ALA A 82 -21.30 -1.90 11.94
CA ALA A 82 -21.39 -1.50 13.34
C ALA A 82 -20.82 -2.55 14.30
N ARG A 83 -21.11 -3.85 14.08
CA ARG A 83 -20.55 -4.95 14.88
C ARG A 83 -19.03 -5.06 14.74
N VAL A 84 -18.51 -4.98 13.52
CA VAL A 84 -17.06 -4.98 13.26
C VAL A 84 -16.39 -3.78 13.94
N ARG A 85 -17.01 -2.59 13.85
CA ARG A 85 -16.54 -1.38 14.54
C ARG A 85 -16.52 -1.57 16.06
N ALA A 86 -17.60 -2.06 16.66
CA ALA A 86 -17.69 -2.31 18.11
C ALA A 86 -16.63 -3.32 18.58
N ALA A 87 -16.47 -4.44 17.87
CA ALA A 87 -15.44 -5.44 18.17
C ALA A 87 -14.01 -4.89 18.00
N SER A 88 -13.80 -3.94 17.08
CA SER A 88 -12.50 -3.29 16.89
C SER A 88 -12.22 -2.28 17.99
N ILE A 89 -13.22 -1.53 18.47
CA ILE A 89 -13.12 -0.65 19.64
C ILE A 89 -12.83 -1.46 20.89
N ALA A 90 -13.57 -2.56 21.13
CA ALA A 90 -13.39 -3.42 22.29
C ALA A 90 -11.99 -4.05 22.36
N ARG A 91 -11.42 -4.44 21.21
CA ARG A 91 -10.03 -4.92 21.12
C ARG A 91 -8.99 -3.79 21.12
N GLY A 92 -9.44 -2.53 21.04
CA GLY A 92 -8.62 -1.33 20.89
C GLY A 92 -7.81 -1.28 19.60
N ALA A 93 -8.32 -1.89 18.53
CA ALA A 93 -7.77 -1.75 17.17
C ALA A 93 -8.15 -0.39 16.53
N VAL A 94 -9.04 0.36 17.17
CA VAL A 94 -9.42 1.74 16.84
C VAL A 94 -9.63 2.52 18.15
N PRO A 95 -9.31 3.83 18.17
CA PRO A 95 -8.62 4.59 17.13
C PRO A 95 -7.16 4.14 16.96
N TYR A 96 -6.60 4.46 15.80
CA TYR A 96 -5.20 4.19 15.42
C TYR A 96 -4.19 4.76 16.43
N LEU A 97 -4.56 5.80 17.18
CA LEU A 97 -3.87 6.28 18.38
C LEU A 97 -4.63 5.83 19.63
N ARG A 98 -3.97 5.09 20.52
CA ARG A 98 -4.39 4.89 21.92
C ARG A 98 -3.69 5.94 22.78
N ASN A 99 -4.43 6.89 23.37
CA ASN A 99 -3.86 7.95 24.20
C ASN A 99 -2.73 8.75 23.49
N GLY A 100 -2.85 8.99 22.18
CA GLY A 100 -1.80 9.64 21.39
C GLY A 100 -0.64 8.74 20.94
N GLN A 101 -0.69 7.43 21.17
CA GLN A 101 0.34 6.47 20.72
C GLN A 101 -0.20 5.47 19.68
N HIS A 102 0.57 5.23 18.62
CA HIS A 102 0.15 4.41 17.48
C HIS A 102 0.01 2.91 17.84
N TRP A 103 -1.00 2.24 17.25
CA TRP A 103 -1.41 0.87 17.60
C TRP A 103 -0.44 -0.25 17.21
N LEU A 104 0.60 0.03 16.40
CA LEU A 104 1.75 -0.86 16.17
C LEU A 104 2.58 -0.98 17.46
N LYS A 105 1.96 -1.52 18.51
CA LYS A 105 2.59 -1.90 19.77
C LYS A 105 3.70 -2.91 19.48
N GLY A 106 4.94 -2.58 19.85
CA GLY A 106 6.01 -3.56 20.00
C GLY A 106 7.22 -3.36 19.09
N SER A 107 7.17 -2.45 18.12
CA SER A 107 8.39 -1.94 17.49
C SER A 107 8.72 -0.62 18.16
N LEU A 108 9.90 -0.54 18.78
CA LEU A 108 10.45 0.72 19.23
C LEU A 108 10.35 1.76 18.10
N PRO A 109 9.96 3.02 18.38
CA PRO A 109 9.93 4.11 17.40
C PRO A 109 11.15 4.17 16.49
N GLU A 110 12.31 3.86 17.06
CA GLU A 110 13.63 3.88 16.45
C GLU A 110 13.84 2.71 15.46
N ALA A 111 13.08 1.62 15.61
CA ALA A 111 13.24 0.39 14.84
C ALA A 111 12.27 0.28 13.64
N ASN A 112 11.29 1.18 13.51
CA ASN A 112 10.35 1.14 12.39
C ASN A 112 10.22 2.54 11.75
N PRO A 113 10.76 2.77 10.55
CA PRO A 113 10.65 4.06 9.87
C PRO A 113 9.18 4.47 9.59
N ASN A 114 8.23 3.53 9.57
CA ASN A 114 6.81 3.87 9.47
C ASN A 114 6.24 4.53 10.75
N TRP A 115 6.94 4.42 11.88
CA TRP A 115 6.58 5.07 13.14
C TRP A 115 6.94 6.56 13.15
N ALA A 116 8.02 6.93 12.48
CA ALA A 116 8.50 8.31 12.32
C ALA A 116 7.65 9.07 11.27
N GLY A 117 6.34 9.18 11.50
CA GLY A 117 5.43 9.94 10.61
C GLY A 117 5.09 9.23 9.29
N GLY A 118 5.13 7.90 9.27
CA GLY A 118 4.77 7.06 8.12
C GLY A 118 3.27 7.12 7.77
N ALA A 119 2.59 5.99 7.64
CA ALA A 119 1.17 5.93 7.28
C ALA A 119 0.23 6.29 8.46
N THR A 120 0.44 7.45 9.07
CA THR A 120 -0.42 7.93 10.16
C THR A 120 -1.69 8.59 9.61
N PRO A 121 -2.81 8.58 10.33
CA PRO A 121 -4.01 9.31 9.91
C PRO A 121 -3.85 10.81 9.89
N GLU A 122 -2.93 11.40 10.66
CA GLU A 122 -2.56 12.82 10.51
C GLU A 122 -1.99 13.08 9.12
N ARG A 123 -1.16 12.16 8.60
CA ARG A 123 -0.68 12.22 7.21
C ARG A 123 -1.81 12.05 6.21
N GLN A 124 -2.73 11.11 6.45
CA GLN A 124 -3.89 10.90 5.57
C GLN A 124 -4.90 12.05 5.61
N GLU A 125 -5.04 12.73 6.74
CA GLU A 125 -5.85 13.94 6.89
C GLU A 125 -5.19 15.09 6.13
N PHE A 126 -3.88 15.28 6.29
CA PHE A 126 -3.12 16.25 5.52
C PHE A 126 -3.27 16.02 4.01
N TYR A 127 -3.13 14.79 3.51
CA TYR A 127 -3.34 14.51 2.09
C TYR A 127 -4.77 14.73 1.58
N ARG A 128 -5.77 14.77 2.48
CA ARG A 128 -7.16 15.10 2.14
C ARG A 128 -7.47 16.60 2.27
N SER A 129 -6.61 17.35 2.94
CA SER A 129 -6.77 18.78 3.19
C SER A 129 -6.85 19.61 1.90
N ALA A 130 -7.44 20.81 2.00
CA ALA A 130 -7.46 21.77 0.89
C ALA A 130 -6.06 22.30 0.58
N GLU A 131 -5.27 22.61 1.61
CA GLU A 131 -3.88 23.05 1.52
C GLU A 131 -3.03 22.12 0.63
N TRP A 132 -3.07 20.81 0.90
CA TRP A 132 -2.33 19.85 0.08
C TRP A 132 -2.79 19.82 -1.37
N LYS A 133 -4.09 19.95 -1.64
CA LYS A 133 -4.62 19.98 -3.01
C LYS A 133 -4.16 21.21 -3.79
N VAL A 134 -4.14 22.38 -3.15
CA VAL A 134 -3.62 23.63 -3.75
C VAL A 134 -2.16 23.44 -4.14
N VAL A 135 -1.34 22.94 -3.21
CA VAL A 135 0.09 22.73 -3.45
C VAL A 135 0.35 21.67 -4.50
N VAL A 136 -0.43 20.58 -4.53
CA VAL A 136 -0.37 19.58 -5.60
C VAL A 136 -0.64 20.25 -6.95
N ARG A 137 -1.72 21.02 -7.09
CA ARG A 137 -2.03 21.73 -8.35
C ARG A 137 -0.89 22.64 -8.78
N TYR A 138 -0.36 23.43 -7.85
CA TYR A 138 0.77 24.30 -8.11
C TYR A 138 2.01 23.54 -8.60
N VAL A 139 2.43 22.47 -7.90
CA VAL A 139 3.60 21.67 -8.30
C VAL A 139 3.41 21.05 -9.68
N TRP A 140 2.21 20.54 -9.98
CA TRP A 140 1.88 19.99 -11.29
C TRP A 140 1.94 21.05 -12.41
N ALA A 141 1.44 22.26 -12.15
CA ALA A 141 1.50 23.37 -13.10
C ALA A 141 2.94 23.86 -13.31
N ARG A 142 3.67 24.12 -12.22
CA ARG A 142 5.09 24.53 -12.22
C ARG A 142 5.96 23.55 -13.01
N ASP A 143 5.74 22.26 -12.81
CA ASP A 143 6.54 21.21 -13.45
C ASP A 143 5.99 20.85 -14.85
N ASN A 144 4.96 21.54 -15.34
CA ASN A 144 4.26 21.30 -16.61
C ASN A 144 3.87 19.82 -16.81
N ALA A 145 3.41 19.17 -15.74
CA ALA A 145 3.09 17.76 -15.70
C ALA A 145 4.24 16.81 -16.15
N CYS A 146 5.49 17.29 -16.10
CA CYS A 146 6.68 16.54 -16.49
C CYS A 146 7.49 16.11 -15.25
N CYS A 147 8.04 14.89 -15.30
CA CYS A 147 8.96 14.40 -14.29
C CYS A 147 10.21 15.27 -14.26
N ARG A 148 10.52 15.87 -13.11
CA ARG A 148 11.68 16.77 -12.97
C ARG A 148 13.04 16.07 -13.07
N ASN A 149 13.06 14.75 -12.98
CA ASN A 149 14.28 13.96 -13.11
C ASN A 149 14.56 13.48 -14.55
N CYS A 150 13.55 12.96 -15.25
CA CYS A 150 13.75 12.37 -16.59
C CYS A 150 13.01 13.09 -17.72
N GLY A 151 12.25 14.14 -17.43
CA GLY A 151 11.48 14.89 -18.42
C GLY A 151 10.24 14.18 -18.97
N LYS A 152 9.96 12.94 -18.53
CA LYS A 152 8.77 12.18 -18.97
C LYS A 152 7.48 12.98 -18.69
N ASP A 153 6.64 13.13 -19.72
CA ASP A 153 5.39 13.88 -19.65
C ASP A 153 4.22 12.97 -19.24
N TRP A 154 3.47 13.34 -18.21
CA TRP A 154 2.30 12.59 -17.74
C TRP A 154 1.17 12.48 -18.78
N ARG A 155 1.14 13.36 -19.78
CA ARG A 155 0.14 13.34 -20.87
C ARG A 155 0.43 12.26 -21.91
N THR A 156 1.68 11.78 -22.00
CA THR A 156 2.11 10.81 -23.01
C THR A 156 2.22 9.38 -22.48
N VAL A 157 2.09 9.17 -21.16
CA VAL A 157 2.16 7.84 -20.56
C VAL A 157 0.84 7.08 -20.73
N ASP A 158 0.95 5.79 -21.02
CA ASP A 158 -0.19 4.87 -20.96
C ASP A 158 -0.53 4.58 -19.49
N ARG A 159 -1.62 5.19 -19.00
CA ARG A 159 -2.07 5.07 -17.60
C ARG A 159 -2.58 3.69 -17.23
N SER A 160 -2.81 2.79 -18.19
CA SER A 160 -3.26 1.42 -17.94
C SER A 160 -2.09 0.47 -17.62
N THR A 161 -0.90 0.78 -18.11
CA THR A 161 0.29 -0.07 -17.99
C THR A 161 1.42 0.61 -17.21
N GLU A 162 1.55 1.94 -17.29
CA GLU A 162 2.52 2.72 -16.56
C GLU A 162 1.97 3.32 -15.28
N GLN A 163 2.86 3.44 -14.29
CA GLN A 163 2.50 3.83 -12.94
C GLN A 163 2.38 5.35 -12.78
N THR A 164 1.56 5.74 -11.81
CA THR A 164 1.25 7.12 -11.47
C THR A 164 2.50 7.96 -11.18
N PHE A 165 2.44 9.25 -11.51
CA PHE A 165 3.41 10.22 -10.98
C PHE A 165 3.13 10.47 -9.50
N HIS A 166 4.18 10.81 -8.77
CA HIS A 166 4.14 11.09 -7.34
C HIS A 166 4.79 12.44 -7.05
N ILE A 167 4.22 13.16 -6.10
CA ILE A 167 4.92 14.29 -5.49
C ILE A 167 5.81 13.72 -4.39
N HIS A 168 7.10 13.93 -4.56
CA HIS A 168 8.12 13.54 -3.62
C HIS A 168 8.44 14.70 -2.69
N HIS A 169 8.51 14.42 -1.38
CA HIS A 169 9.01 15.36 -0.40
C HIS A 169 10.53 15.23 -0.33
N VAL A 170 11.26 16.28 -0.74
CA VAL A 170 12.72 16.35 -0.62
C VAL A 170 13.13 16.31 0.85
N TRP A 171 12.37 16.95 1.73
CA TRP A 171 12.55 16.89 3.18
C TRP A 171 11.61 15.89 3.84
N SER A 172 11.96 15.43 5.04
CA SER A 172 11.09 14.51 5.77
C SER A 172 9.70 15.11 5.95
N PHE A 173 8.68 14.34 5.58
CA PHE A 173 7.28 14.67 5.84
C PHE A 173 7.02 14.92 7.33
N GLN A 174 7.87 14.46 8.24
CA GLN A 174 7.71 14.72 9.67
C GLN A 174 7.72 16.21 10.03
N ILE A 175 8.44 17.03 9.27
CA ILE A 175 8.57 18.48 9.54
C ILE A 175 7.29 19.17 9.05
N SER A 176 6.32 19.33 9.95
CA SER A 176 4.98 19.83 9.62
C SER A 176 5.00 21.16 8.87
N ALA A 177 5.88 22.08 9.27
CA ALA A 177 6.03 23.40 8.67
C ALA A 177 6.43 23.36 7.18
N LEU A 178 7.01 22.25 6.70
CA LEU A 178 7.48 22.13 5.32
C LEU A 178 6.58 21.25 4.44
N ARG A 179 5.61 20.51 5.00
CA ARG A 179 4.83 19.49 4.26
C ARG A 179 4.13 20.02 3.00
N ALA A 180 3.69 21.27 3.06
CA ALA A 180 2.98 21.96 2.00
C ALA A 180 3.85 23.04 1.30
N ASN A 181 5.14 23.14 1.63
CA ASN A 181 6.02 24.10 0.99
C ASN A 181 6.40 23.58 -0.41
N PRO A 182 5.99 24.25 -1.51
CA PRO A 182 6.20 23.74 -2.86
C PRO A 182 7.67 23.65 -3.28
N ALA A 183 8.59 24.41 -2.67
CA ALA A 183 10.01 24.34 -3.02
C ALA A 183 10.69 23.05 -2.58
N ILE A 184 10.13 22.37 -1.57
CA ILE A 184 10.65 21.06 -1.13
C ILE A 184 9.91 19.89 -1.80
N LEU A 185 9.03 20.17 -2.75
CA LEU A 185 8.22 19.18 -3.44
C LEU A 185 8.64 19.07 -4.90
N VAL A 186 8.77 17.85 -5.38
CA VAL A 186 9.17 17.57 -6.76
C VAL A 186 8.27 16.53 -7.41
N LEU A 187 7.78 16.81 -8.61
CA LEU A 187 6.98 15.86 -9.38
C LEU A 187 7.88 14.82 -10.06
N LEU A 188 7.68 13.55 -9.76
CA LEU A 188 8.46 12.45 -10.30
C LEU A 188 7.57 11.34 -10.86
N CYS A 189 7.99 10.74 -11.98
CA CYS A 189 7.42 9.46 -12.40
C CYS A 189 7.82 8.36 -11.38
N ARG A 190 7.08 7.26 -11.32
CA ARG A 190 7.37 6.21 -10.32
C ARG A 190 8.79 5.66 -10.41
N GLN A 191 9.31 5.43 -11.61
CA GLN A 191 10.67 4.90 -11.78
C GLN A 191 11.71 5.83 -11.14
N CYS A 192 11.60 7.14 -11.38
CA CYS A 192 12.46 8.13 -10.77
C CYS A 192 12.22 8.26 -9.25
N HIS A 193 10.97 8.20 -8.80
CA HIS A 193 10.65 8.21 -7.37
C HIS A 193 11.30 7.03 -6.61
N LEU A 194 11.25 5.82 -7.18
CA LEU A 194 11.95 4.67 -6.63
C LEU A 194 13.46 4.82 -6.68
N TRP A 195 14.00 5.37 -7.77
CA TRP A 195 15.43 5.64 -7.90
C TRP A 195 15.92 6.61 -6.83
N VAL A 196 15.18 7.68 -6.54
CA VAL A 196 15.52 8.66 -5.48
C VAL A 196 15.71 7.97 -4.12
N HIS A 197 14.89 6.96 -3.82
CA HIS A 197 14.96 6.17 -2.59
C HIS A 197 15.88 4.93 -2.68
N SER A 198 16.61 4.75 -3.79
CA SER A 198 17.50 3.62 -4.01
C SER A 198 18.96 3.98 -3.76
N ASN A 199 19.80 2.97 -3.55
CA ASN A 199 21.26 3.15 -3.43
C ASN A 199 21.92 3.60 -4.75
N ALA A 200 21.21 3.58 -5.88
CA ALA A 200 21.73 4.10 -7.15
C ALA A 200 21.74 5.63 -7.20
N ASN A 201 21.03 6.32 -6.30
CA ASN A 201 21.05 7.78 -6.17
C ASN A 201 22.26 8.25 -5.35
N VAL A 202 23.45 7.99 -5.88
CA VAL A 202 24.73 8.30 -5.20
C VAL A 202 24.95 9.80 -4.98
N THR A 203 24.40 10.63 -5.87
CA THR A 203 24.45 12.10 -5.76
C THR A 203 23.42 12.66 -4.79
N ARG A 204 22.55 11.80 -4.23
CA ARG A 204 21.45 12.19 -3.34
C ARG A 204 20.50 13.22 -3.97
N ALA A 205 20.32 13.18 -5.29
CA ALA A 205 19.40 14.08 -5.97
C ALA A 205 17.99 13.97 -5.36
N TRP A 206 17.35 15.10 -5.11
CA TRP A 206 16.01 15.18 -4.52
C TRP A 206 15.88 14.58 -3.11
N LEU A 207 16.99 14.41 -2.39
CA LEU A 207 17.02 14.11 -0.96
C LEU A 207 17.50 15.36 -0.18
N PRO A 208 17.25 15.43 1.15
CA PRO A 208 17.72 16.55 1.93
C PRO A 208 19.25 16.63 1.80
N GLN A 209 19.70 17.82 1.42
CA GLN A 209 21.10 18.20 1.45
C GLN A 209 21.35 18.95 2.76
N GLU A 210 22.61 18.97 3.20
CA GLU A 210 23.00 19.83 4.31
C GLU A 210 22.75 21.31 3.97
N PRO A 211 22.46 22.17 4.97
CA PRO A 211 22.20 23.60 4.77
C PRO A 211 23.24 24.31 3.91
N ASP A 212 24.50 23.89 4.02
CA ASP A 212 25.64 24.50 3.32
C ASP A 212 25.88 23.90 1.93
N SER A 213 25.00 23.02 1.45
CA SER A 213 25.10 22.43 0.12
C SER A 213 24.80 23.47 -0.95
N PRO A 214 25.60 23.55 -2.05
CA PRO A 214 25.32 24.46 -3.16
C PRO A 214 24.00 24.17 -3.90
N ASN A 215 23.35 23.05 -3.58
CA ASN A 215 22.03 22.66 -4.10
C ASN A 215 20.90 22.84 -3.07
N PHE A 216 21.17 23.50 -1.94
CA PHE A 216 20.13 23.86 -0.98
C PHE A 216 19.22 24.91 -1.63
N PRO A 217 17.91 24.64 -1.81
CA PRO A 217 17.01 25.64 -2.36
C PRO A 217 16.97 26.82 -1.40
N ASP A 218 17.13 28.03 -1.92
CA ASP A 218 16.94 29.25 -1.16
C ASP A 218 15.51 29.25 -0.58
N LEU A 219 15.42 29.13 0.75
CA LEU A 219 14.15 29.06 1.47
C LEU A 219 13.62 30.46 1.82
N ASP A 220 14.41 31.52 1.59
CA ASP A 220 14.09 32.90 2.00
C ASP A 220 13.02 33.58 1.13
N GLY A 221 12.45 32.88 0.14
CA GLY A 221 11.39 33.39 -0.74
C GLY A 221 9.98 32.84 -0.51
N ILE A 222 9.72 32.12 0.60
CA ILE A 222 8.49 31.33 0.76
C ILE A 222 7.74 31.74 2.03
N ASP A 223 7.37 33.01 2.10
CA ASP A 223 6.38 33.46 3.06
C ASP A 223 4.96 33.14 2.57
N LYS A 224 4.52 31.94 2.94
CA LYS A 224 3.11 31.52 3.14
C LYS A 224 2.25 31.33 1.88
N ILE A 225 1.37 30.33 2.03
CA ILE A 225 0.24 29.95 1.16
C ILE A 225 -0.61 31.13 0.65
N ALA A 226 -0.54 32.31 1.28
CA ALA A 226 -1.19 33.53 0.83
C ALA A 226 -0.83 33.91 -0.62
N ASP A 227 0.43 33.68 -1.03
CA ASP A 227 0.85 33.95 -2.41
C ASP A 227 0.34 32.88 -3.39
N LEU A 228 0.09 31.65 -2.91
CA LEU A 228 -0.52 30.59 -3.72
C LEU A 228 -2.02 30.79 -3.89
N GLU A 229 -2.73 31.31 -2.89
CA GLU A 229 -4.14 31.69 -3.01
C GLU A 229 -4.32 32.89 -3.96
N ALA A 230 -3.40 33.87 -3.92
CA ALA A 230 -3.36 34.96 -4.89
C ALA A 230 -3.06 34.46 -6.32
N ALA A 231 -2.11 33.54 -6.49
CA ALA A 231 -1.83 32.90 -7.77
C ALA A 231 -3.01 32.04 -8.28
N GLU A 232 -3.76 31.39 -7.39
CA GLU A 232 -5.00 30.68 -7.76
C GLU A 232 -6.09 31.65 -8.23
N LEU A 233 -6.18 32.84 -7.63
CA LEU A 233 -7.09 33.89 -8.09
C LEU A 233 -6.74 34.34 -9.51
N GLU A 234 -5.45 34.52 -9.80
CA GLU A 234 -4.95 34.89 -11.14
C GLU A 234 -5.12 33.77 -12.17
N MET A 235 -4.84 32.51 -11.80
CA MET A 235 -5.01 31.32 -12.66
C MET A 235 -6.46 30.88 -12.82
N SER A 236 -7.37 31.33 -11.95
CA SER A 236 -8.82 31.12 -12.07
C SER A 236 -9.49 32.08 -13.05
N THR A 237 -8.76 33.06 -13.59
CA THR A 237 -9.24 33.74 -14.80
C THR A 237 -9.24 32.71 -15.93
N PRO A 238 -10.41 32.36 -16.49
CA PRO A 238 -10.45 31.42 -17.59
C PRO A 238 -9.75 32.08 -18.76
N THR A 239 -8.52 31.68 -19.05
CA THR A 239 -8.03 31.78 -20.41
C THR A 239 -9.03 30.99 -21.23
N LEU A 240 -9.71 31.66 -22.16
CA LEU A 240 -10.49 31.04 -23.22
C LEU A 240 -9.61 30.00 -23.91
N PHE A 241 -9.60 28.79 -23.38
CA PHE A 241 -9.06 27.62 -24.04
C PHE A 241 -10.27 26.96 -24.68
N ASP A 242 -10.53 27.38 -25.92
CA ASP A 242 -11.62 26.94 -26.76
C ASP A 242 -11.63 25.41 -26.83
N PHE A 243 -12.64 24.82 -26.21
CA PHE A 243 -13.02 23.41 -26.38
C PHE A 243 -13.98 23.26 -27.59
N GLU A 244 -13.83 24.08 -28.62
CA GLU A 244 -14.53 23.93 -29.90
C GLU A 244 -13.72 23.00 -30.81
N GLY A 245 -13.90 21.68 -30.66
CA GLY A 245 -13.14 20.75 -31.50
C GLY A 245 -13.36 19.26 -31.28
N MET A 246 -14.55 18.82 -30.88
CA MET A 246 -14.93 17.40 -31.02
C MET A 246 -16.23 17.33 -31.80
N GLY A 247 -16.07 17.38 -33.12
CA GLY A 247 -17.13 17.13 -34.08
C GLY A 247 -17.72 15.73 -33.89
N ALA A 248 -19.05 15.68 -33.90
CA ALA A 248 -19.83 14.47 -34.02
C ALA A 248 -19.54 13.82 -35.38
N ALA A 249 -19.06 12.58 -35.37
CA ALA A 249 -19.17 11.68 -36.50
C ALA A 249 -20.41 10.81 -36.29
N ALA A 250 -21.31 10.90 -37.26
CA ALA A 250 -22.49 10.05 -37.44
C ALA A 250 -22.09 8.64 -37.92
#